data_AF-A0A4Y8W9F6-F1
#
_entry.id   AF-A0A4Y8W9F6-F1
#
_cell.length_a   1.000
_cell.length_b   1.000
_cell.length_c   1.000
_cell.angle_alpha   90.00
_cell.angle_beta   90.00
_cell.angle_gamma   90.00
#
_symmetry.space_group_name_H-M   'P 1'
#
loop_
_entity.id
_entity.type
_entity.pdbx_description
1 polymer ?
#
loop_
_entity_poly.entity_id
_entity_poly.type
_entity_poly.pdbx_seq_one_letter_code
_entity_poly.pdbx_strand_id
1 'polypeptide(L)'
;MGRRNQTLVDEEVNFDASEELVSTTDLRGVITYANDVFCKVSGYAREELIGKNHNMVRHPDMPKAAFHDLWQHLKLGLPWRGAVKNRCKDGRYYWVDAFVTPIYTDGKITGYQSVRKTLDKRYKTTAARLYQRVNLGKPIQPRGQILFERYKPWLFVAFGAGLVYLSTHLWWCAILLVGLPLLWFRQEIFTMASYTREQQRTYDSVSRYVFSGHTPNSVGDFHLKLLEGKVRTIIGRIIDSSQILANGSTSLDTTVSQLKASTEQEVGELLQISTASEQMTQTIDEVAQSTVSSSRKVEQAHSDCSAAKAAMRHTMDEVTALASEVESSASSAIELSKEAEKIGGIMQEIQGISEQTNLLALNAAIEAARAGEHGRGFAVVAEEVRALSTRTQSATEQIHTSISEIQETLLGWSKTMESGKEAAESCVRETQQTEALVTKVYDTISDISDLTMQISTAAEQQNMVSQEITRNIANIRQASENNLAQAKGVEDQAGVIKHQSHSLASLTLSFRVGEQ
;
A
#
# COMPACT_ATOMS: atom_id res chain seq x y z
N MET A 1 -42.59 24.97 7.23
CA MET A 1 -43.22 24.43 8.46
C MET A 1 -42.80 25.31 9.63
N GLY A 2 -43.53 26.32 10.08
CA GLY A 2 -44.98 26.51 10.13
C GLY A 2 -45.34 26.62 11.61
N ARG A 3 -45.33 27.84 12.16
CA ARG A 3 -45.55 28.27 13.56
C ARG A 3 -46.82 27.75 14.28
N ARG A 4 -47.53 26.74 13.75
CA ARG A 4 -48.95 26.52 14.05
C ARG A 4 -49.30 25.49 15.12
N ASN A 5 -48.40 24.60 15.56
CA ASN A 5 -48.74 23.52 16.51
C ASN A 5 -47.72 23.35 17.66
N GLN A 6 -47.19 24.42 18.25
CA GLN A 6 -46.28 24.30 19.41
C GLN A 6 -46.91 24.91 20.65
N THR A 7 -47.12 24.08 21.67
CA THR A 7 -47.62 24.50 22.99
C THR A 7 -46.61 25.44 23.63
N LEU A 8 -47.05 26.64 24.03
CA LEU A 8 -46.22 27.56 24.79
C LEU A 8 -46.41 27.31 26.28
N VAL A 9 -45.31 27.19 27.01
CA VAL A 9 -45.29 27.06 28.46
C VAL A 9 -44.66 28.33 29.02
N ASP A 10 -45.39 29.06 29.86
CA ASP A 10 -44.92 30.32 30.46
C ASP A 10 -44.03 30.03 31.69
N GLU A 11 -42.95 29.29 31.47
CA GLU A 11 -41.93 28.95 32.46
C GLU A 11 -40.53 29.29 31.91
N GLU A 12 -39.73 30.01 32.71
CA GLU A 12 -38.37 30.40 32.33
C GLU A 12 -37.34 29.31 32.68
N VAL A 13 -36.57 28.85 31.69
CA VAL A 13 -35.37 28.04 31.87
C VAL A 13 -34.19 28.96 32.19
N ASN A 14 -33.61 28.78 33.37
CA ASN A 14 -32.39 29.48 33.79
C ASN A 14 -31.15 28.61 33.51
N PHE A 15 -30.03 29.26 33.24
CA PHE A 15 -28.72 28.65 33.06
C PHE A 15 -27.68 29.49 33.82
N ASP A 16 -26.47 28.97 34.01
CA ASP A 16 -25.48 29.61 34.87
C ASP A 16 -24.93 30.91 34.25
N ALA A 17 -24.51 31.89 35.07
CA ALA A 17 -23.94 33.13 34.57
C ALA A 17 -22.56 32.94 33.90
N SER A 18 -21.85 31.87 34.27
CA SER A 18 -20.60 31.44 33.64
C SER A 18 -20.82 30.76 32.28
N GLU A 19 -21.99 30.15 32.05
CA GLU A 19 -22.33 29.47 30.81
C GLU A 19 -22.60 30.47 29.67
N GLU A 20 -22.01 30.21 28.49
CA GLU A 20 -22.22 30.99 27.26
C GLU A 20 -22.86 30.11 26.18
N LEU A 21 -23.94 30.61 25.57
CA LEU A 21 -24.59 29.95 24.44
C LEU A 21 -24.00 30.51 23.15
N VAL A 22 -23.31 29.67 22.38
CA VAL A 22 -22.61 30.08 21.17
C VAL A 22 -23.25 29.40 19.96
N SER A 23 -23.58 30.18 18.95
CA SER A 23 -23.95 29.68 17.63
C SER A 23 -23.31 30.50 16.52
N THR A 24 -23.03 29.86 15.40
CA THR A 24 -22.68 30.55 14.15
C THR A 24 -23.70 30.23 13.07
N THR A 25 -23.88 31.16 12.14
CA THR A 25 -24.78 31.03 11.00
C THR A 25 -24.11 31.43 9.70
N ASP A 26 -24.66 30.98 8.58
CA ASP A 26 -24.39 31.58 7.27
C ASP A 26 -25.01 32.99 7.12
N LEU A 27 -24.83 33.60 5.94
CA LEU A 27 -25.40 34.91 5.60
C LEU A 27 -26.95 34.95 5.59
N ARG A 28 -27.61 33.79 5.51
CA ARG A 28 -29.07 33.65 5.50
C ARG A 28 -29.63 33.37 6.91
N GLY A 29 -28.77 33.25 7.91
CA GLY A 29 -29.16 32.93 9.29
C GLY A 29 -29.41 31.44 9.53
N VAL A 30 -28.88 30.56 8.67
CA VAL A 30 -28.90 29.11 8.85
C VAL A 30 -27.76 28.72 9.78
N ILE A 31 -28.06 27.98 10.85
CA ILE A 31 -27.08 27.60 11.87
C ILE A 31 -26.04 26.63 11.28
N THR A 32 -24.77 26.98 11.39
CA THR A 32 -23.60 26.19 10.96
C THR A 32 -22.86 25.57 12.14
N TYR A 33 -22.99 26.13 13.33
CA TYR A 33 -22.41 25.59 14.56
C TYR A 33 -23.27 25.95 15.78
N ALA A 34 -23.28 25.06 16.77
CA ALA A 34 -23.90 25.24 18.09
C ALA A 34 -23.07 24.51 19.15
N ASN A 35 -22.69 25.21 20.23
CA ASN A 35 -21.99 24.60 21.35
C ASN A 35 -22.93 23.77 22.24
N ASP A 36 -22.37 22.89 23.08
CA ASP A 36 -23.16 21.96 23.89
C ASP A 36 -24.11 22.68 24.86
N VAL A 37 -23.69 23.82 25.41
CA VAL A 37 -24.50 24.65 26.30
C VAL A 37 -25.77 25.14 25.57
N PHE A 38 -25.66 25.58 24.32
CA PHE A 38 -26.82 26.00 23.54
C PHE A 38 -27.77 24.83 23.25
N CYS A 39 -27.25 23.65 22.93
CA CYS A 39 -28.07 22.44 22.76
C CYS A 39 -28.82 22.10 24.05
N LYS A 40 -28.12 22.06 25.19
CA LYS A 40 -28.68 21.79 26.53
C LYS A 40 -29.80 22.76 26.90
N VAL A 41 -29.55 24.07 26.83
CA VAL A 41 -30.52 25.10 27.25
C VAL A 41 -31.72 25.17 26.31
N SER A 42 -31.51 25.02 24.99
CA SER A 42 -32.61 25.07 24.02
C SER A 42 -33.42 23.76 23.95
N GLY A 43 -32.87 22.65 24.43
CA GLY A 43 -33.49 21.32 24.38
C GLY A 43 -33.47 20.67 22.99
N TYR A 44 -32.75 21.23 22.03
CA TYR A 44 -32.55 20.64 20.70
C TYR A 44 -31.24 19.88 20.64
N ALA A 45 -31.24 18.71 19.99
CA ALA A 45 -30.00 18.04 19.63
C ALA A 45 -29.23 18.86 18.58
N ARG A 46 -27.90 18.70 18.51
CA ARG A 46 -27.06 19.48 17.59
C ARG A 46 -27.51 19.28 16.13
N GLU A 47 -27.82 18.05 15.78
CA GLU A 47 -28.26 17.62 14.44
C GLU A 47 -29.61 18.26 14.05
N GLU A 48 -30.43 18.64 15.02
CA GLU A 48 -31.70 19.34 14.79
C GLU A 48 -31.52 20.85 14.59
N LEU A 49 -30.41 21.42 15.12
CA LEU A 49 -30.07 22.84 15.01
C LEU A 49 -29.32 23.12 13.71
N ILE A 50 -28.32 22.31 13.37
CA ILE A 50 -27.48 22.52 12.18
C ILE A 50 -28.34 22.45 10.90
N GLY A 51 -28.13 23.41 9.99
CA GLY A 51 -28.86 23.49 8.73
C GLY A 51 -30.28 24.07 8.86
N LYS A 52 -30.74 24.43 10.06
CA LYS A 52 -32.02 25.13 10.28
C LYS A 52 -31.81 26.62 10.49
N ASN A 53 -32.83 27.40 10.18
CA ASN A 53 -32.78 28.85 10.41
C ASN A 53 -32.84 29.14 11.92
N HIS A 54 -31.98 30.04 12.40
CA HIS A 54 -31.91 30.41 13.81
C HIS A 54 -33.25 30.96 14.36
N ASN A 55 -34.16 31.40 13.50
CA ASN A 55 -35.50 31.81 13.91
C ASN A 55 -36.36 30.69 14.53
N MET A 56 -35.95 29.41 14.45
CA MET A 56 -36.69 28.28 15.03
C MET A 56 -36.84 28.41 16.55
N VAL A 57 -35.81 28.93 17.24
CA VAL A 57 -35.82 29.18 18.70
C VAL A 57 -36.44 30.52 19.07
N ARG A 58 -36.96 31.31 18.11
CA ARG A 58 -37.51 32.64 18.41
C ARG A 58 -38.85 32.53 19.13
N HIS A 59 -38.99 33.20 20.28
CA HIS A 59 -40.27 33.30 20.98
C HIS A 59 -41.27 34.23 20.25
N PRO A 60 -42.58 33.91 20.21
CA PRO A 60 -43.60 34.75 19.58
C PRO A 60 -43.68 36.19 20.12
N ASP A 61 -43.48 36.38 21.43
CA ASP A 61 -43.47 37.71 22.09
C ASP A 61 -42.39 38.65 21.56
N MET A 62 -41.37 38.14 20.87
CA MET A 62 -40.30 39.00 20.39
C MET A 62 -40.77 39.87 19.21
N PRO A 63 -40.67 41.22 19.32
CA PRO A 63 -41.16 42.12 18.29
C PRO A 63 -40.37 41.97 16.99
N LYS A 64 -41.06 42.13 15.85
CA LYS A 64 -40.41 42.12 14.53
C LYS A 64 -39.37 43.24 14.39
N ALA A 65 -39.62 44.38 15.01
CA ALA A 65 -38.71 45.53 14.99
C ALA A 65 -37.32 45.22 15.59
N ALA A 66 -37.24 44.44 16.68
CA ALA A 66 -35.94 44.09 17.30
C ALA A 66 -35.05 43.25 16.37
N PHE A 67 -35.64 42.36 15.56
CA PHE A 67 -34.88 41.58 14.58
C PHE A 67 -34.59 42.37 13.31
N HIS A 68 -35.46 43.31 12.93
CA HIS A 68 -35.16 44.24 11.84
C HIS A 68 -33.90 45.06 12.18
N ASP A 69 -33.83 45.57 13.41
CA ASP A 69 -32.67 46.29 13.96
C ASP A 69 -31.40 45.41 13.92
N LEU A 70 -31.47 44.17 14.41
CA LEU A 70 -30.38 43.19 14.29
C LEU A 70 -29.85 43.07 12.86
N TRP A 71 -30.73 42.76 11.90
CA TRP A 71 -30.31 42.51 10.52
C TRP A 71 -29.79 43.76 9.82
N GLN A 72 -30.30 44.95 10.18
CA GLN A 72 -29.79 46.21 9.65
C GLN A 72 -28.33 46.44 10.06
N HIS A 73 -27.99 46.20 11.33
CA HIS A 73 -26.62 46.34 11.83
C HIS A 73 -25.69 45.32 11.18
N LEU A 74 -26.09 44.05 11.18
CA LEU A 74 -25.26 42.96 10.64
C LEU A 74 -24.95 43.11 9.15
N LYS A 75 -25.91 43.58 8.34
CA LYS A 75 -25.69 43.86 6.92
C LYS A 75 -24.72 45.01 6.66
N LEU A 76 -24.59 45.93 7.62
CA LEU A 76 -23.59 47.02 7.59
C LEU A 76 -22.23 46.57 8.16
N GLY A 77 -22.08 45.30 8.55
CA GLY A 77 -20.86 44.79 9.19
C GLY A 77 -20.69 45.26 10.64
N LEU A 78 -21.75 45.83 11.24
CA LEU A 78 -21.73 46.33 12.61
C LEU A 78 -22.20 45.26 13.60
N PRO A 79 -21.63 45.22 14.82
CA PRO A 79 -22.10 44.33 15.87
C PRO A 79 -23.48 44.78 16.37
N TRP A 80 -24.21 43.84 16.98
CA TRP A 80 -25.50 44.10 17.58
C TRP A 80 -25.58 43.49 18.98
N ARG A 81 -26.18 44.20 19.93
CA ARG A 81 -26.51 43.68 21.27
C ARG A 81 -28.02 43.80 21.49
N GLY A 82 -28.64 42.79 22.09
CA GLY A 82 -30.08 42.81 22.33
C GLY A 82 -30.55 41.79 23.37
N ALA A 83 -31.58 42.16 24.12
CA ALA A 83 -32.28 41.24 25.00
C ALA A 83 -33.23 40.37 24.16
N VAL A 84 -33.00 39.06 24.10
CA VAL A 84 -33.78 38.14 23.26
C VAL A 84 -34.48 37.10 24.13
N LYS A 85 -35.80 36.99 23.99
CA LYS A 85 -36.61 35.88 24.51
C LYS A 85 -36.63 34.77 23.46
N ASN A 86 -36.10 33.61 23.82
CA ASN A 86 -36.11 32.42 22.98
C ASN A 86 -37.02 31.35 23.58
N ARG A 87 -37.44 30.38 22.76
CA ARG A 87 -38.28 29.25 23.11
C ARG A 87 -37.46 27.95 23.02
N CYS A 88 -37.63 27.09 24.01
CA CYS A 88 -37.07 25.74 24.04
C CYS A 88 -37.91 24.77 23.19
N LYS A 89 -37.38 23.57 22.92
CA LYS A 89 -38.10 22.52 22.19
C LYS A 89 -39.38 22.07 22.90
N ASP A 90 -39.38 22.07 24.23
CA ASP A 90 -40.49 21.67 25.11
C ASP A 90 -41.57 22.75 25.29
N GLY A 91 -41.40 23.93 24.70
CA GLY A 91 -42.36 25.03 24.78
C GLY A 91 -42.08 26.07 25.85
N ARG A 92 -41.15 25.83 26.78
CA ARG A 92 -40.67 26.82 27.76
C ARG A 92 -39.84 27.92 27.09
N TYR A 93 -39.42 28.94 27.85
CA TYR A 93 -38.63 30.04 27.30
C TYR A 93 -37.36 30.34 28.10
N TYR A 94 -36.42 31.05 27.51
CA TYR A 94 -35.24 31.57 28.20
C TYR A 94 -34.87 32.95 27.67
N TRP A 95 -34.40 33.83 28.56
CA TRP A 95 -33.91 35.15 28.20
C TRP A 95 -32.40 35.15 28.05
N VAL A 96 -31.92 35.81 26.98
CA VAL A 96 -30.50 36.01 26.76
C VAL A 96 -30.17 37.47 26.50
N ASP A 97 -29.00 37.89 26.97
CA ASP A 97 -28.26 39.01 26.41
C ASP A 97 -27.47 38.50 25.22
N ALA A 98 -27.93 38.82 24.01
CA ALA A 98 -27.35 38.35 22.77
C ALA A 98 -26.42 39.42 22.19
N PHE A 99 -25.15 39.06 22.02
CA PHE A 99 -24.19 39.84 21.26
C PHE A 99 -23.88 39.13 19.95
N VAL A 100 -24.11 39.80 18.83
CA VAL A 100 -23.99 39.22 17.48
C VAL A 100 -22.96 39.99 16.67
N THR A 101 -22.05 39.27 16.02
CA THR A 101 -20.95 39.83 15.24
C THR A 101 -20.83 39.16 13.87
N PRO A 102 -20.41 39.88 12.81
CA PRO A 102 -20.06 39.25 11.55
C PRO A 102 -18.79 38.41 11.67
N ILE A 103 -18.78 37.27 10.97
CA ILE A 103 -17.61 36.40 10.80
C ILE A 103 -17.02 36.69 9.43
N TYR A 104 -15.70 36.85 9.37
CA TYR A 104 -14.98 37.10 8.13
C TYR A 104 -14.13 35.89 7.74
N THR A 105 -14.11 35.59 6.45
CA THR A 105 -13.16 34.68 5.81
C THR A 105 -12.62 35.40 4.58
N ASP A 106 -11.29 35.52 4.45
CA ASP A 106 -10.63 36.24 3.35
C ASP A 106 -11.15 37.68 3.14
N GLY A 107 -11.42 38.38 4.26
CA GLY A 107 -11.91 39.76 4.24
C GLY A 107 -13.38 39.93 3.87
N LYS A 108 -14.13 38.86 3.58
CA LYS A 108 -15.57 38.90 3.27
C LYS A 108 -16.40 38.35 4.42
N ILE A 109 -17.56 38.94 4.67
CA ILE A 109 -18.51 38.40 5.64
C ILE A 109 -19.05 37.08 5.10
N THR A 110 -18.81 35.98 5.81
CA THR A 110 -19.27 34.63 5.45
C THR A 110 -20.43 34.16 6.33
N GLY A 111 -20.63 34.81 7.47
CA GLY A 111 -21.63 34.41 8.43
C GLY A 111 -21.73 35.35 9.61
N TYR A 112 -22.48 34.92 10.63
CA TYR A 112 -22.66 35.67 11.87
C TYR A 112 -22.45 34.75 13.07
N GLN A 113 -21.84 35.26 14.12
CA GLN A 113 -21.72 34.58 15.41
C GLN A 113 -22.58 35.29 16.44
N SER A 114 -23.33 34.52 17.22
CA SER A 114 -24.01 35.00 18.42
C SER A 114 -23.40 34.37 19.67
N VAL A 115 -22.93 35.20 20.58
CA VAL A 115 -22.57 34.83 21.95
C VAL A 115 -23.65 35.35 22.88
N ARG A 116 -24.19 34.46 23.73
CA ARG A 116 -25.38 34.74 24.53
C ARG A 116 -25.13 34.38 25.99
N LYS A 117 -25.54 35.30 26.86
CA LYS A 117 -25.48 35.16 28.32
C LYS A 117 -26.83 35.25 28.97
N THR A 118 -26.91 34.87 30.23
CA THR A 118 -28.08 35.15 31.05
C THR A 118 -28.37 36.65 31.05
N LEU A 119 -29.64 37.01 30.88
CA LEU A 119 -30.06 38.41 30.93
C LEU A 119 -30.35 38.80 32.38
N ASP A 120 -29.85 39.95 32.84
CA ASP A 120 -30.15 40.44 34.20
C ASP A 120 -31.66 40.67 34.40
N LYS A 121 -32.17 40.39 35.60
CA LYS A 121 -33.60 40.53 35.95
C LYS A 121 -34.14 41.93 35.63
N ARG A 122 -33.37 43.00 35.87
CA ARG A 122 -33.74 44.38 35.56
C ARG A 122 -34.00 44.57 34.06
N TYR A 123 -33.15 44.00 33.22
CA TYR A 123 -33.31 44.08 31.76
C TYR A 123 -34.44 43.18 31.27
N LYS A 124 -34.66 41.99 31.85
CA LYS A 124 -35.82 41.14 31.55
C LYS A 124 -37.15 41.90 31.73
N THR A 125 -37.35 42.51 32.90
CA THR A 125 -38.59 43.25 33.21
C THR A 125 -38.78 44.48 32.30
N THR A 126 -37.68 45.14 31.92
CA THR A 126 -37.73 46.29 31.00
C THR A 126 -38.04 45.86 29.57
N ALA A 127 -37.37 44.81 29.09
CA ALA A 127 -37.60 44.21 27.78
C ALA A 127 -39.04 43.73 27.62
N ALA A 128 -39.57 42.96 28.59
CA ALA A 128 -40.93 42.44 28.54
C ALA A 128 -41.98 43.56 28.38
N ARG A 129 -41.87 44.63 29.18
CA ARG A 129 -42.77 45.79 29.09
C ARG A 129 -42.65 46.53 27.75
N LEU A 130 -41.43 46.78 27.28
CA LEU A 130 -41.21 47.49 26.01
C LEU A 130 -41.68 46.68 24.81
N TYR A 131 -41.37 45.38 24.78
CA TYR A 131 -41.73 44.48 23.69
C TYR A 131 -43.25 44.32 23.57
N GLN A 132 -43.96 44.20 24.70
CA GLN A 132 -45.42 44.19 24.70
C GLN A 132 -46.01 45.47 24.09
N ARG A 133 -45.47 46.65 24.45
CA ARG A 133 -45.92 47.93 23.89
C ARG A 133 -45.68 48.01 22.38
N VAL A 134 -44.51 47.60 21.91
CA VAL A 134 -44.15 47.59 20.49
C VAL A 134 -45.05 46.63 19.70
N ASN A 135 -45.33 45.45 20.24
CA ASN A 135 -46.25 44.49 19.61
C ASN A 135 -47.69 45.01 19.51
N LEU A 136 -48.13 45.83 20.48
CA LEU A 136 -49.43 46.52 20.45
C LEU A 136 -49.43 47.77 19.54
N GLY A 137 -48.36 48.03 18.79
CA GLY A 137 -48.24 49.21 17.92
C GLY A 137 -48.13 50.53 18.66
N LYS A 138 -47.89 50.51 19.99
CA LYS A 138 -47.71 51.72 20.79
C LYS A 138 -46.27 52.24 20.67
N PRO A 139 -46.04 53.57 20.69
CA PRO A 139 -44.70 54.11 20.66
C PRO A 139 -43.89 53.65 21.89
N ILE A 140 -42.59 53.44 21.67
CA ILE A 140 -41.61 53.02 22.68
C ILE A 140 -41.64 53.97 23.88
N GLN A 141 -41.73 55.29 23.61
CA GLN A 141 -41.94 56.30 24.63
C GLN A 141 -43.44 56.62 24.81
N PRO A 142 -43.93 56.87 26.03
CA PRO A 142 -45.28 57.36 26.27
C PRO A 142 -45.53 58.69 25.55
N ARG A 143 -46.71 58.87 24.94
CA ARG A 143 -47.08 60.13 24.25
C ARG A 143 -46.91 61.36 25.16
N GLY A 144 -47.24 61.26 26.44
CA GLY A 144 -47.07 62.36 27.41
C GLY A 144 -45.60 62.80 27.58
N GLN A 145 -44.66 61.86 27.52
CA GLN A 145 -43.23 62.15 27.63
C GLN A 145 -42.67 62.78 26.35
N ILE A 146 -43.15 62.33 25.18
CA ILE A 146 -42.79 62.91 23.88
C ILE A 146 -43.31 64.35 23.78
N LEU A 147 -44.56 64.60 24.19
CA LEU A 147 -45.11 65.96 24.26
C LEU A 147 -44.32 66.82 25.25
N PHE A 148 -44.03 66.30 26.45
CA PHE A 148 -43.25 67.03 27.45
C PHE A 148 -41.88 67.44 26.92
N GLU A 149 -41.08 66.51 26.38
CA GLU A 149 -39.74 66.85 25.86
C GLU A 149 -39.78 67.79 24.64
N ARG A 150 -40.84 67.73 23.81
CA ARG A 150 -41.02 68.65 22.67
C ARG A 150 -41.38 70.08 23.10
N TYR A 151 -42.20 70.23 24.14
CA TYR A 151 -42.66 71.54 24.62
C TYR A 151 -41.86 72.09 25.80
N LYS A 152 -41.04 71.28 26.47
CA LYS A 152 -40.12 71.67 27.55
C LYS A 152 -39.21 72.87 27.21
N PRO A 153 -38.54 72.94 26.04
CA PRO A 153 -37.77 74.14 25.70
C PRO A 153 -38.67 75.36 25.53
N TRP A 154 -39.89 75.21 25.00
CA TRP A 154 -40.86 76.30 24.89
C TRP A 154 -41.41 76.74 26.24
N LEU A 155 -41.63 75.82 27.16
CA LEU A 155 -42.02 76.11 28.55
C LEU A 155 -40.88 76.81 29.30
N PHE A 156 -39.62 76.40 29.08
CA PHE A 156 -38.45 77.08 29.62
C PHE A 156 -38.32 78.50 29.07
N VAL A 157 -38.51 78.69 27.77
CA VAL A 157 -38.51 80.02 27.13
C VAL A 157 -39.69 80.87 27.61
N ALA A 158 -40.89 80.30 27.76
CA ALA A 158 -42.06 81.02 28.26
C ALA A 158 -41.94 81.41 29.74
N PHE A 159 -41.39 80.52 30.58
CA PHE A 159 -41.11 80.81 31.99
C PHE A 159 -39.99 81.85 32.11
N GLY A 160 -38.96 81.76 31.27
CA GLY A 160 -37.91 82.77 31.15
C GLY A 160 -38.48 84.13 30.71
N ALA A 161 -39.36 84.17 29.71
CA ALA A 161 -40.03 85.38 29.25
C ALA A 161 -40.96 85.97 30.33
N GLY A 162 -41.64 85.12 31.11
CA GLY A 162 -42.43 85.55 32.28
C GLY A 162 -41.58 86.14 33.40
N LEU A 163 -40.39 85.58 33.66
CA LEU A 163 -39.38 86.12 34.59
C LEU A 163 -38.83 87.47 34.11
N VAL A 164 -38.63 87.62 32.80
CA VAL A 164 -38.25 88.89 32.16
C VAL A 164 -39.38 89.92 32.25
N TYR A 165 -40.63 89.53 32.07
CA TYR A 165 -41.79 90.41 32.26
C TYR A 165 -42.00 90.81 33.73
N LEU A 166 -41.77 89.90 34.68
CA LEU A 166 -41.78 90.24 36.11
C LEU A 166 -40.64 91.20 36.50
N SER A 167 -39.59 91.30 35.68
CA SER A 167 -38.44 92.18 35.90
C SER A 167 -38.65 93.62 35.44
N THR A 168 -39.88 94.05 35.16
CA THR A 168 -40.28 95.37 34.61
C THR A 168 -39.81 96.62 35.37
N HIS A 169 -39.02 96.50 36.43
CA HIS A 169 -38.34 97.63 37.07
C HIS A 169 -36.83 97.76 36.72
N LEU A 170 -36.16 96.73 36.18
CA LEU A 170 -34.76 96.77 35.73
C LEU A 170 -34.54 95.98 34.42
N TRP A 171 -34.76 96.63 33.27
CA TRP A 171 -34.73 96.06 31.92
C TRP A 171 -33.37 95.45 31.48
N TRP A 172 -32.26 95.84 32.09
CA TRP A 172 -30.91 95.37 31.74
C TRP A 172 -30.51 94.06 32.43
N CYS A 173 -31.11 93.73 33.59
CA CYS A 173 -30.85 92.48 34.30
C CYS A 173 -31.43 91.26 33.57
N ALA A 174 -32.49 91.45 32.80
CA ALA A 174 -33.16 90.41 32.01
C ALA A 174 -32.22 89.75 30.97
N ILE A 175 -31.39 90.54 30.28
CA ILE A 175 -30.47 90.05 29.24
C ILE A 175 -29.33 89.23 29.88
N LEU A 176 -28.83 89.68 31.03
CA LEU A 176 -27.78 88.97 31.79
C LEU A 176 -28.30 87.63 32.34
N LEU A 177 -29.56 87.55 32.77
CA LEU A 177 -30.15 86.36 33.36
C LEU A 177 -30.30 85.19 32.37
N VAL A 178 -30.45 85.48 31.07
CA VAL A 178 -30.57 84.48 30.00
C VAL A 178 -29.23 84.29 29.26
N GLY A 179 -28.50 85.38 29.02
CA GLY A 179 -27.24 85.37 28.27
C GLY A 179 -26.08 84.71 29.01
N LEU A 180 -25.89 85.00 30.31
CA LEU A 180 -24.78 84.42 31.10
C LEU A 180 -24.87 82.90 31.22
N PRO A 181 -26.01 82.27 31.55
CA PRO A 181 -26.10 80.81 31.59
C PRO A 181 -25.87 80.16 30.22
N LEU A 182 -26.37 80.74 29.13
CA LEU A 182 -26.15 80.20 27.79
C LEU A 182 -24.68 80.27 27.35
N LEU A 183 -23.96 81.30 27.78
CA LEU A 183 -22.55 81.51 27.44
C LEU A 183 -21.63 80.68 28.36
N TRP A 184 -21.95 80.58 29.65
CA TRP A 184 -21.21 79.78 30.63
C TRP A 184 -21.41 78.28 30.43
N PHE A 185 -22.65 77.83 30.17
CA PHE A 185 -22.98 76.41 29.94
C PHE A 185 -23.07 76.05 28.45
N ARG A 186 -22.43 76.84 27.57
CA ARG A 186 -22.46 76.59 26.11
C ARG A 186 -21.95 75.19 25.75
N GLN A 187 -21.00 74.68 26.50
CA GLN A 187 -20.36 73.39 26.26
C GLN A 187 -21.33 72.24 26.60
N GLU A 188 -22.03 72.34 27.72
CA GLU A 188 -23.03 71.39 28.18
C GLU A 188 -24.31 71.43 27.32
N ILE A 189 -24.71 72.62 26.87
CA ILE A 189 -25.95 72.79 26.12
C ILE A 189 -25.77 72.42 24.64
N PHE A 190 -24.69 72.87 23.99
CA PHE A 190 -24.51 72.68 22.55
C PHE A 190 -23.52 71.57 22.21
N THR A 191 -22.35 71.52 22.85
CA THR A 191 -21.28 70.55 22.50
C THR A 191 -21.62 69.14 22.96
N MET A 192 -22.12 68.99 24.20
CA MET A 192 -22.59 67.68 24.69
C MET A 192 -23.82 67.20 23.90
N ALA A 193 -24.70 68.12 23.49
CA ALA A 193 -25.86 67.77 22.67
C ALA A 193 -25.46 67.34 21.25
N SER A 194 -24.50 68.01 20.61
CA SER A 194 -23.99 67.61 19.29
C SER A 194 -23.23 66.28 19.36
N TYR A 195 -22.38 66.10 20.37
CA TYR A 195 -21.67 64.85 20.62
C TYR A 195 -22.64 63.68 20.85
N THR A 196 -23.66 63.87 21.69
CA THR A 196 -24.67 62.84 21.94
C THR A 196 -25.47 62.52 20.67
N ARG A 197 -25.81 63.52 19.85
CA ARG A 197 -26.50 63.31 18.56
C ARG A 197 -25.64 62.56 17.56
N GLU A 198 -24.33 62.83 17.52
CA GLU A 198 -23.38 62.12 16.65
C GLU A 198 -23.23 60.66 17.10
N GLN A 199 -23.00 60.42 18.39
CA GLN A 199 -22.96 59.08 18.97
C GLN A 199 -24.26 58.31 18.70
N GLN A 200 -25.41 58.99 18.76
CA GLN A 200 -26.71 58.39 18.46
C GLN A 200 -26.83 58.01 16.98
N ARG A 201 -26.29 58.80 16.05
CA ARG A 201 -26.31 58.43 14.62
C ARG A 201 -25.48 57.19 14.33
N THR A 202 -24.38 57.01 15.05
CA THR A 202 -23.40 55.94 14.77
C THR A 202 -23.70 54.65 15.52
N TYR A 203 -24.23 54.72 16.75
CA TYR A 203 -24.32 53.56 17.66
C TYR A 203 -25.72 53.30 18.24
N ASP A 204 -26.75 54.07 17.86
CA ASP A 204 -28.10 53.86 18.40
C ASP A 204 -28.76 52.60 17.82
N SER A 205 -29.47 51.90 18.69
CA SER A 205 -30.22 50.69 18.40
C SER A 205 -31.48 50.70 19.25
N VAL A 206 -32.54 50.05 18.76
CA VAL A 206 -33.77 49.84 19.55
C VAL A 206 -33.46 49.14 20.90
N SER A 207 -32.39 48.34 20.95
CA SER A 207 -31.92 47.66 22.16
C SER A 207 -31.43 48.62 23.25
N ARG A 208 -30.98 49.84 22.91
CA ARG A 208 -30.56 50.85 23.89
C ARG A 208 -31.63 51.11 24.94
N TYR A 209 -32.89 51.17 24.52
CA TYR A 209 -33.99 51.45 25.45
C TYR A 209 -34.17 50.35 26.51
N VAL A 210 -33.76 49.12 26.21
CA VAL A 210 -33.78 48.01 27.17
C VAL A 210 -32.63 48.12 28.16
N PHE A 211 -31.41 48.38 27.68
CA PHE A 211 -30.20 48.32 28.50
C PHE A 211 -29.84 49.63 29.21
N SER A 212 -30.16 50.77 28.60
CA SER A 212 -29.65 52.09 29.00
C SER A 212 -30.75 53.13 29.19
N GLY A 213 -31.97 52.84 28.73
CA GLY A 213 -33.16 53.67 28.95
C GLY A 213 -33.31 54.81 27.94
N HIS A 214 -33.98 55.89 28.35
CA HIS A 214 -34.44 56.96 27.44
C HIS A 214 -33.70 58.29 27.56
N THR A 215 -32.78 58.44 28.53
CA THR A 215 -32.06 59.70 28.77
C THR A 215 -31.02 59.97 27.68
N PRO A 216 -30.61 61.23 27.43
CA PRO A 216 -29.52 61.51 26.49
C PRO A 216 -28.22 60.73 26.77
N ASN A 217 -27.86 60.57 28.06
CA ASN A 217 -26.67 59.81 28.48
C ASN A 217 -26.77 58.29 28.18
N SER A 218 -27.98 57.77 27.92
CA SER A 218 -28.17 56.35 27.60
C SER A 218 -27.47 55.91 26.31
N VAL A 219 -27.20 56.84 25.38
CA VAL A 219 -26.47 56.54 24.14
C VAL A 219 -25.01 56.18 24.43
N GLY A 220 -24.35 56.94 25.29
CA GLY A 220 -22.97 56.66 25.71
C GLY A 220 -22.86 55.38 26.54
N ASP A 221 -23.79 55.16 27.48
CA ASP A 221 -23.85 53.92 28.28
C ASP A 221 -24.06 52.69 27.39
N PHE A 222 -24.93 52.77 26.38
CA PHE A 222 -25.14 51.66 25.44
C PHE A 222 -23.91 51.39 24.58
N HIS A 223 -23.19 52.44 24.14
CA HIS A 223 -21.94 52.27 23.42
C HIS A 223 -20.88 51.55 24.27
N LEU A 224 -20.71 51.93 25.55
CA LEU A 224 -19.82 51.22 26.48
C LEU A 224 -20.21 49.74 26.64
N LYS A 225 -21.50 49.47 26.81
CA LYS A 225 -22.04 48.10 26.86
C LYS A 225 -21.77 47.33 25.57
N LEU A 226 -21.84 47.98 24.41
CA LEU A 226 -21.50 47.34 23.12
C LEU A 226 -20.01 46.99 23.05
N LEU A 227 -19.13 47.89 23.54
CA LEU A 227 -17.69 47.67 23.62
C LEU A 227 -17.33 46.53 24.59
N GLU A 228 -17.96 46.46 25.76
CA GLU A 228 -17.78 45.33 26.70
C GLU A 228 -18.12 43.99 26.04
N GLY A 229 -19.26 43.93 25.33
CA GLY A 229 -19.66 42.73 24.58
C GLY A 229 -18.64 42.35 23.50
N LYS A 230 -18.07 43.36 22.82
CA LYS A 230 -17.04 43.18 21.80
C LYS A 230 -15.75 42.63 22.38
N VAL A 231 -15.22 43.25 23.44
CA VAL A 231 -13.98 42.82 24.11
C VAL A 231 -14.13 41.39 24.64
N ARG A 232 -15.26 41.10 25.32
CA ARG A 232 -15.55 39.76 25.82
C ARG A 232 -15.55 38.70 24.71
N THR A 233 -16.24 38.97 23.61
CA THR A 233 -16.33 38.02 22.48
C THR A 233 -14.97 37.78 21.83
N ILE A 234 -14.13 38.82 21.75
CA ILE A 234 -12.74 38.71 21.26
C ILE A 234 -11.91 37.85 22.20
N ILE A 235 -11.97 38.10 23.51
CA ILE A 235 -11.27 37.32 24.56
C ILE A 235 -11.66 35.85 24.48
N GLY A 236 -12.96 35.53 24.46
CA GLY A 236 -13.44 34.15 24.37
C GLY A 236 -12.89 33.44 23.13
N ARG A 237 -12.96 34.09 21.96
CA ARG A 237 -12.41 33.53 20.71
C ARG A 237 -10.89 33.32 20.75
N ILE A 238 -10.13 34.24 21.37
CA ILE A 238 -8.68 34.09 21.49
C ILE A 238 -8.33 32.91 22.40
N ILE A 239 -9.05 32.75 23.52
CA ILE A 239 -8.87 31.60 24.42
C ILE A 239 -9.16 30.30 23.68
N ASP A 240 -10.31 30.19 23.01
CA ASP A 240 -10.70 28.99 22.25
C ASP A 240 -9.66 28.66 21.17
N SER A 241 -9.21 29.66 20.42
CA SER A 241 -8.20 29.49 19.37
C SER A 241 -6.84 29.08 19.93
N SER A 242 -6.44 29.64 21.07
CA SER A 242 -5.20 29.26 21.75
C SER A 242 -5.24 27.80 22.20
N GLN A 243 -6.38 27.33 22.75
CA GLN A 243 -6.53 25.94 23.17
C GLN A 243 -6.41 24.98 21.98
N ILE A 244 -7.01 25.34 20.83
CA ILE A 244 -6.88 24.55 19.60
C ILE A 244 -5.41 24.46 19.16
N LEU A 245 -4.66 25.56 19.20
CA LEU A 245 -3.23 25.57 18.88
C LEU A 245 -2.39 24.73 19.86
N ALA A 246 -2.67 24.79 21.17
CA ALA A 246 -1.97 23.99 22.18
C ALA A 246 -2.23 22.48 22.01
N ASN A 247 -3.49 22.11 21.73
CA ASN A 247 -3.85 20.73 21.45
C ASN A 247 -3.18 20.24 20.16
N GLY A 248 -3.18 21.07 19.11
CA GLY A 248 -2.50 20.76 17.83
C GLY A 248 -1.00 20.56 17.99
N SER A 249 -0.33 21.40 18.80
CA SER A 249 1.09 21.23 19.13
C SER A 249 1.37 19.91 19.86
N THR A 250 0.56 19.56 20.86
CA THR A 250 0.69 18.26 21.57
C THR A 250 0.50 17.07 20.62
N SER A 251 -0.41 17.18 19.67
CA SER A 251 -0.62 16.16 18.63
C SER A 251 0.60 16.03 17.71
N LEU A 252 1.22 17.15 17.33
CA LEU A 252 2.46 17.15 16.54
C LEU A 252 3.61 16.47 17.29
N ASP A 253 3.77 16.79 18.56
CA ASP A 253 4.81 16.20 19.44
C ASP A 253 4.70 14.67 19.53
N THR A 254 3.47 14.17 19.68
CA THR A 254 3.17 12.73 19.67
C THR A 254 3.50 12.10 18.30
N THR A 255 3.16 12.79 17.22
CA THR A 255 3.42 12.33 15.84
C THR A 255 4.92 12.27 15.55
N VAL A 256 5.69 13.27 16.02
CA VAL A 256 7.14 13.31 15.89
C VAL A 256 7.80 12.19 16.68
N SER A 257 7.36 11.94 17.90
CA SER A 257 7.87 10.83 18.73
C SER A 257 7.65 9.48 18.04
N GLN A 258 6.47 9.27 17.45
CA GLN A 258 6.16 8.07 16.68
C GLN A 258 7.02 7.96 15.41
N LEU A 259 7.18 9.06 14.66
CA LEU A 259 8.01 9.10 13.45
C LEU A 259 9.46 8.73 13.77
N LYS A 260 10.02 9.26 14.86
CA LYS A 260 11.37 8.95 15.32
C LYS A 260 11.54 7.47 15.62
N ALA A 261 10.64 6.88 16.41
CA ALA A 261 10.68 5.46 16.75
C ALA A 261 10.57 4.56 15.50
N SER A 262 9.66 4.89 14.58
CA SER A 262 9.51 4.16 13.32
C SER A 262 10.73 4.30 12.41
N THR A 263 11.38 5.46 12.38
CA THR A 263 12.61 5.68 11.59
C THR A 263 13.79 4.89 12.18
N GLU A 264 13.92 4.83 13.51
CA GLU A 264 14.94 4.01 14.18
C GLU A 264 14.74 2.51 13.89
N GLN A 265 13.49 2.04 13.87
CA GLN A 265 13.15 0.67 13.47
C GLN A 265 13.51 0.40 11.99
N GLU A 266 13.15 1.31 11.08
CA GLU A 266 13.46 1.20 9.65
C GLU A 266 14.97 1.05 9.41
N VAL A 267 15.79 1.84 10.11
CA VAL A 267 17.26 1.72 10.03
C VAL A 267 17.75 0.33 10.49
N GLY A 268 17.13 -0.25 11.52
CA GLY A 268 17.42 -1.61 11.96
C GLY A 268 17.06 -2.67 10.91
N GLU A 269 15.91 -2.54 10.26
CA GLU A 269 15.47 -3.42 9.17
C GLU A 269 16.40 -3.31 7.95
N LEU A 270 16.83 -2.10 7.58
CA LEU A 270 17.80 -1.87 6.50
C LEU A 270 19.14 -2.58 6.74
N LEU A 271 19.61 -2.64 7.99
CA LEU A 271 20.83 -3.37 8.33
C LEU A 271 20.67 -4.87 8.06
N GLN A 272 19.51 -5.45 8.39
CA GLN A 272 19.23 -6.87 8.12
C GLN A 272 19.17 -7.15 6.62
N ILE A 273 18.52 -6.28 5.85
CA ILE A 273 18.48 -6.39 4.38
C ILE A 273 19.89 -6.27 3.79
N SER A 274 20.73 -5.38 4.34
CA SER A 274 22.14 -5.23 3.91
C SER A 274 22.92 -6.53 4.09
N THR A 275 22.83 -7.15 5.27
CA THR A 275 23.48 -8.43 5.55
C THR A 275 22.97 -9.54 4.63
N ALA A 276 21.66 -9.60 4.40
CA ALA A 276 21.07 -10.58 3.47
C ALA A 276 21.55 -10.36 2.03
N SER A 277 21.73 -9.10 1.60
CA SER A 277 22.26 -8.75 0.28
C SER A 277 23.73 -9.15 0.10
N GLU A 278 24.54 -9.01 1.15
CA GLU A 278 25.93 -9.50 1.16
C GLU A 278 25.98 -11.02 1.06
N GLN A 279 25.17 -11.74 1.84
CA GLN A 279 25.05 -13.20 1.75
C GLN A 279 24.56 -13.64 0.36
N MET A 280 23.58 -12.94 -0.20
CA MET A 280 23.08 -13.23 -1.55
C MET A 280 24.19 -13.08 -2.59
N THR A 281 25.00 -12.02 -2.51
CA THR A 281 26.14 -11.81 -3.40
C THR A 281 27.15 -12.94 -3.31
N GLN A 282 27.45 -13.43 -2.10
CA GLN A 282 28.30 -14.60 -1.91
C GLN A 282 27.70 -15.84 -2.59
N THR A 283 26.41 -16.11 -2.41
CA THR A 283 25.77 -17.27 -3.05
C THR A 283 25.74 -17.18 -4.57
N ILE A 284 25.59 -15.97 -5.13
CA ILE A 284 25.65 -15.75 -6.58
C ILE A 284 27.05 -16.11 -7.11
N ASP A 285 28.11 -15.71 -6.39
CA ASP A 285 29.49 -16.03 -6.77
C ASP A 285 29.75 -17.55 -6.70
N GLU A 286 29.24 -18.23 -5.67
CA GLU A 286 29.29 -19.69 -5.55
C GLU A 286 28.54 -20.40 -6.70
N VAL A 287 27.37 -19.89 -7.11
CA VAL A 287 26.61 -20.41 -8.27
C VAL A 287 27.38 -20.18 -9.57
N ALA A 288 27.96 -19.00 -9.78
CA ALA A 288 28.77 -18.71 -10.96
C ALA A 288 29.99 -19.65 -11.05
N GLN A 289 30.71 -19.84 -9.95
CA GLN A 289 31.86 -20.73 -9.91
C GLN A 289 31.47 -22.20 -10.12
N SER A 290 30.35 -22.64 -9.53
CA SER A 290 29.80 -23.98 -9.75
C SER A 290 29.40 -24.20 -11.21
N THR A 291 28.83 -23.18 -11.85
CA THR A 291 28.43 -23.22 -13.26
C THR A 291 29.65 -23.39 -14.18
N VAL A 292 30.73 -22.65 -13.94
CA VAL A 292 32.00 -22.82 -14.68
C VAL A 292 32.60 -24.22 -14.45
N SER A 293 32.50 -24.78 -13.24
CA SER A 293 32.94 -26.15 -12.99
C SER A 293 32.07 -27.19 -13.69
N SER A 294 30.76 -26.98 -13.76
CA SER A 294 29.82 -27.87 -14.46
C SER A 294 30.07 -27.84 -15.96
N SER A 295 30.29 -26.66 -16.55
CA SER A 295 30.63 -26.51 -17.97
C SER A 295 31.88 -27.33 -18.34
N ARG A 296 32.95 -27.26 -17.55
CA ARG A 296 34.15 -28.09 -17.76
C ARG A 296 33.87 -29.60 -17.68
N LYS A 297 32.98 -30.03 -16.78
CA LYS A 297 32.59 -31.46 -16.69
C LYS A 297 31.74 -31.91 -17.87
N VAL A 298 30.88 -31.02 -18.39
CA VAL A 298 30.08 -31.25 -19.60
C VAL A 298 30.98 -31.39 -20.83
N GLU A 299 31.96 -30.51 -20.99
CA GLU A 299 32.96 -30.61 -22.07
C GLU A 299 33.73 -31.93 -22.01
N GLN A 300 34.18 -32.34 -20.82
CA GLN A 300 34.84 -33.63 -20.63
C GLN A 300 33.92 -34.80 -21.00
N ALA A 301 32.66 -34.79 -20.54
CA ALA A 301 31.70 -35.85 -20.84
C ALA A 301 31.37 -35.93 -22.34
N HIS A 302 31.31 -34.79 -23.04
CA HIS A 302 31.20 -34.75 -24.50
C HIS A 302 32.39 -35.42 -25.19
N SER A 303 33.61 -35.11 -24.74
CA SER A 303 34.83 -35.74 -25.25
C SER A 303 34.81 -37.25 -25.02
N ASP A 304 34.43 -37.71 -23.83
CA ASP A 304 34.36 -39.12 -23.48
C ASP A 304 33.30 -39.87 -24.31
N CYS A 305 32.13 -39.27 -24.55
CA CYS A 305 31.09 -39.83 -25.41
C CYS A 305 31.55 -39.94 -26.86
N SER A 306 32.25 -38.92 -27.37
CA SER A 306 32.83 -38.95 -28.72
C SER A 306 33.88 -40.04 -28.86
N ALA A 307 34.76 -40.20 -27.86
CA ALA A 307 35.77 -41.26 -27.83
C ALA A 307 35.12 -42.66 -27.75
N ALA A 308 34.10 -42.82 -26.91
CA ALA A 308 33.33 -44.06 -26.81
C ALA A 308 32.71 -44.42 -28.17
N LYS A 309 32.02 -43.47 -28.82
CA LYS A 309 31.43 -43.69 -30.15
C LYS A 309 32.46 -44.14 -31.20
N ALA A 310 33.66 -43.54 -31.19
CA ALA A 310 34.74 -43.94 -32.08
C ALA A 310 35.25 -45.37 -31.78
N ALA A 311 35.44 -45.71 -30.50
CA ALA A 311 35.85 -47.05 -30.09
C ALA A 311 34.81 -48.11 -30.47
N MET A 312 33.52 -47.81 -30.33
CA MET A 312 32.44 -48.72 -30.70
C MET A 312 32.37 -48.99 -32.19
N ARG A 313 32.56 -47.96 -33.03
CA ARG A 313 32.69 -48.15 -34.48
C ARG A 313 33.88 -49.05 -34.83
N HIS A 314 35.03 -48.81 -34.19
CA HIS A 314 36.20 -49.66 -34.37
C HIS A 314 35.92 -51.13 -34.00
N THR A 315 35.26 -51.38 -32.85
CA THR A 315 34.85 -52.74 -32.46
C THR A 315 33.89 -53.35 -33.47
N MET A 316 32.94 -52.57 -33.99
CA MET A 316 32.00 -53.06 -35.00
C MET A 316 32.72 -53.48 -36.29
N ASP A 317 33.71 -52.71 -36.73
CA ASP A 317 34.54 -53.03 -37.90
C ASP A 317 35.36 -54.31 -37.67
N GLU A 318 36.02 -54.45 -36.50
CA GLU A 318 36.81 -55.65 -36.16
C GLU A 318 35.96 -56.92 -36.05
N VAL A 319 34.78 -56.84 -35.42
CA VAL A 319 33.88 -58.00 -35.29
C VAL A 319 33.29 -58.38 -36.64
N THR A 320 33.04 -57.40 -37.53
CA THR A 320 32.59 -57.68 -38.90
C THR A 320 33.70 -58.39 -39.70
N ALA A 321 34.96 -57.97 -39.55
CA ALA A 321 36.09 -58.66 -40.15
C ALA A 321 36.24 -60.10 -39.60
N LEU A 322 36.10 -60.28 -38.29
CA LEU A 322 36.11 -61.59 -37.65
C LEU A 322 35.01 -62.51 -38.18
N ALA A 323 33.78 -62.00 -38.36
CA ALA A 323 32.68 -62.76 -38.93
C ALA A 323 33.00 -63.26 -40.36
N SER A 324 33.66 -62.43 -41.17
CA SER A 324 34.13 -62.80 -42.50
C SER A 324 35.23 -63.87 -42.48
N GLU A 325 36.17 -63.79 -41.52
CA GLU A 325 37.24 -64.78 -41.38
C GLU A 325 36.73 -66.14 -40.89
N VAL A 326 35.74 -66.14 -39.98
CA VAL A 326 35.01 -67.33 -39.55
C VAL A 326 34.25 -67.97 -40.71
N GLU A 327 33.61 -67.18 -41.56
CA GLU A 327 32.91 -67.65 -42.76
C GLU A 327 33.88 -68.29 -43.78
N SER A 328 35.04 -67.66 -44.02
CA SER A 328 36.09 -68.24 -44.88
C SER A 328 36.65 -69.55 -44.31
N SER A 329 36.82 -69.63 -42.99
CA SER A 329 37.27 -70.83 -42.30
C SER A 329 36.25 -71.97 -42.41
N ALA A 330 34.95 -71.66 -42.25
CA ALA A 330 33.87 -72.62 -42.46
C ALA A 330 33.85 -73.17 -43.90
N SER A 331 34.03 -72.30 -44.90
CA SER A 331 34.12 -72.71 -46.31
C SER A 331 35.29 -73.67 -46.55
N SER A 332 36.45 -73.38 -45.95
CA SER A 332 37.65 -74.22 -46.10
C SER A 332 37.45 -75.60 -45.45
N ALA A 333 36.78 -75.67 -44.30
CA ALA A 333 36.44 -76.94 -43.65
C ALA A 333 35.49 -77.80 -44.51
N ILE A 334 34.53 -77.17 -45.21
CA ILE A 334 33.63 -77.85 -46.14
C ILE A 334 34.40 -78.41 -47.35
N GLU A 335 35.34 -77.64 -47.92
CA GLU A 335 36.18 -78.13 -49.03
C GLU A 335 37.08 -79.31 -48.60
N LEU A 336 37.71 -79.22 -47.42
CA LEU A 336 38.51 -80.31 -46.86
C LEU A 336 37.65 -81.56 -46.58
N SER A 337 36.41 -81.39 -46.12
CA SER A 337 35.48 -82.50 -45.87
C SER A 337 35.18 -83.27 -47.16
N LYS A 338 35.00 -82.53 -48.27
CA LYS A 338 34.79 -83.10 -49.61
C LYS A 338 36.02 -83.83 -50.15
N GLU A 339 37.23 -83.31 -49.91
CA GLU A 339 38.45 -84.01 -50.33
C GLU A 339 38.71 -85.27 -49.48
N ALA A 340 38.41 -85.23 -48.18
CA ALA A 340 38.47 -86.40 -47.31
C ALA A 340 37.49 -87.51 -47.77
N GLU A 341 36.27 -87.15 -48.19
CA GLU A 341 35.29 -88.08 -48.78
C GLU A 341 35.83 -88.75 -50.06
N LYS A 342 36.46 -87.98 -50.93
CA LYS A 342 37.09 -88.48 -52.15
C LYS A 342 38.23 -89.46 -51.86
N ILE A 343 39.09 -89.15 -50.88
CA ILE A 343 40.15 -90.05 -50.43
C ILE A 343 39.53 -91.34 -49.86
N GLY A 344 38.47 -91.24 -49.05
CA GLY A 344 37.73 -92.39 -48.53
C GLY A 344 37.27 -93.34 -49.65
N GLY A 345 36.73 -92.80 -50.75
CA GLY A 345 36.35 -93.58 -51.93
C GLY A 345 37.53 -94.30 -52.59
N ILE A 346 38.67 -93.62 -52.75
CA ILE A 346 39.91 -94.23 -53.29
C ILE A 346 40.40 -95.35 -52.38
N MET A 347 40.35 -95.16 -51.06
CA MET A 347 40.78 -96.17 -50.10
C MET A 347 39.94 -97.45 -50.18
N GLN A 348 38.63 -97.30 -50.38
CA GLN A 348 37.72 -98.43 -50.57
C GLN A 348 38.00 -99.19 -51.88
N GLU A 349 38.41 -98.48 -52.94
CA GLU A 349 38.86 -99.11 -54.19
C GLU A 349 40.18 -99.87 -54.02
N ILE A 350 41.18 -99.30 -53.33
CA ILE A 350 42.46 -99.97 -53.04
C ILE A 350 42.25 -101.20 -52.15
N GLN A 351 41.36 -101.12 -51.15
CA GLN A 351 40.96 -102.26 -50.34
C GLN A 351 40.42 -103.40 -51.21
N GLY A 352 39.54 -103.09 -52.17
CA GLY A 352 39.00 -104.06 -53.13
C GLY A 352 40.08 -104.66 -54.04
N ILE A 353 41.04 -103.86 -54.53
CA ILE A 353 42.19 -104.34 -55.31
C ILE A 353 43.07 -105.27 -54.47
N SER A 354 43.29 -104.93 -53.20
CA SER A 354 44.06 -105.76 -52.27
C SER A 354 43.36 -107.10 -51.99
N GLU A 355 42.04 -107.11 -51.80
CA GLU A 355 41.29 -108.36 -51.64
C GLU A 355 41.38 -109.25 -52.89
N GLN A 356 41.24 -108.66 -54.07
CA GLN A 356 41.41 -109.37 -55.35
C GLN A 356 42.84 -109.92 -55.50
N THR A 357 43.85 -109.13 -55.14
CA THR A 357 45.27 -109.53 -55.22
C THR A 357 45.57 -110.66 -54.24
N ASN A 358 44.99 -110.63 -53.04
CA ASN A 358 45.09 -111.68 -52.04
C ASN A 358 44.46 -113.01 -52.53
N LEU A 359 43.30 -112.94 -53.19
CA LEU A 359 42.64 -114.11 -53.80
C LEU A 359 43.44 -114.67 -54.99
N LEU A 360 44.00 -113.80 -55.84
CA LEU A 360 44.88 -114.20 -56.94
C LEU A 360 46.16 -114.87 -56.43
N ALA A 361 46.77 -114.31 -55.39
CA ALA A 361 47.96 -114.86 -54.74
C ALA A 361 47.68 -116.22 -54.09
N LEU A 362 46.51 -116.39 -53.45
CA LEU A 362 46.07 -117.67 -52.90
C LEU A 362 45.90 -118.73 -54.01
N ASN A 363 45.25 -118.38 -55.11
CA ASN A 363 45.10 -119.30 -56.26
C ASN A 363 46.46 -119.67 -56.87
N ALA A 364 47.39 -118.71 -56.97
CA ALA A 364 48.75 -118.96 -57.44
C ALA A 364 49.57 -119.85 -56.48
N ALA A 365 49.42 -119.67 -55.16
CA ALA A 365 50.06 -120.51 -54.15
C ALA A 365 49.53 -121.95 -54.18
N ILE A 366 48.22 -122.15 -54.39
CA ILE A 366 47.60 -123.47 -54.55
C ILE A 366 48.15 -124.17 -55.80
N GLU A 367 48.20 -123.49 -56.94
CA GLU A 367 48.68 -124.09 -58.19
C GLU A 367 50.20 -124.35 -58.15
N ALA A 368 50.97 -123.51 -57.46
CA ALA A 368 52.39 -123.75 -57.20
C ALA A 368 52.65 -124.95 -56.27
N ALA A 369 51.81 -125.16 -55.25
CA ALA A 369 51.85 -126.36 -54.42
C ALA A 369 51.49 -127.64 -55.21
N ARG A 370 50.58 -127.50 -56.20
CA ARG A 370 50.14 -128.58 -57.10
C ARG A 370 51.22 -129.04 -58.07
N ALA A 371 52.14 -128.16 -58.45
CA ALA A 371 53.27 -128.43 -59.35
C ALA A 371 54.49 -129.12 -58.67
N GLY A 372 54.43 -129.42 -57.36
CA GLY A 372 55.48 -130.16 -56.65
C GLY A 372 56.84 -129.44 -56.61
N GLU A 373 57.94 -130.17 -56.81
CA GLU A 373 59.31 -129.60 -56.75
C GLU A 373 59.56 -128.49 -57.79
N HIS A 374 58.86 -128.50 -58.93
CA HIS A 374 58.98 -127.45 -59.97
C HIS A 374 58.27 -126.14 -59.60
N GLY A 375 57.35 -126.15 -58.64
CA GLY A 375 56.55 -124.99 -58.22
C GLY A 375 57.11 -124.21 -57.02
N ARG A 376 58.19 -124.69 -56.37
CA ARG A 376 58.72 -124.10 -55.12
C ARG A 376 59.07 -122.62 -55.24
N GLY A 377 59.68 -122.19 -56.35
CA GLY A 377 60.00 -120.77 -56.57
C GLY A 377 58.75 -119.89 -56.71
N PHE A 378 57.72 -120.38 -57.40
CA PHE A 378 56.44 -119.67 -57.57
C PHE A 378 55.61 -119.64 -56.28
N ALA A 379 55.66 -120.69 -55.46
CA ALA A 379 54.97 -120.73 -54.17
C ALA A 379 55.50 -119.67 -53.20
N VAL A 380 56.83 -119.46 -53.16
CA VAL A 380 57.45 -118.40 -52.33
C VAL A 380 57.01 -117.01 -52.80
N VAL A 381 57.00 -116.75 -54.12
CA VAL A 381 56.54 -115.47 -54.66
C VAL A 381 55.05 -115.25 -54.38
N ALA A 382 54.21 -116.29 -54.53
CA ALA A 382 52.78 -116.20 -54.26
C ALA A 382 52.48 -115.92 -52.77
N GLU A 383 53.20 -116.55 -51.83
CA GLU A 383 53.03 -116.25 -50.40
C GLU A 383 53.53 -114.84 -50.05
N GLU A 384 54.61 -114.36 -50.70
CA GLU A 384 55.10 -112.99 -50.52
C GLU A 384 54.10 -111.94 -51.06
N VAL A 385 53.48 -112.19 -52.22
CA VAL A 385 52.40 -111.35 -52.76
C VAL A 385 51.17 -111.37 -51.84
N ARG A 386 50.81 -112.54 -51.29
CA ARG A 386 49.70 -112.68 -50.33
C ARG A 386 49.96 -111.91 -49.03
N ALA A 387 51.18 -112.00 -48.49
CA ALA A 387 51.61 -111.26 -47.32
C ALA A 387 51.62 -109.75 -47.58
N LEU A 388 52.08 -109.32 -48.76
CA LEU A 388 52.04 -107.92 -49.18
C LEU A 388 50.60 -107.42 -49.30
N SER A 389 49.71 -108.19 -49.92
CA SER A 389 48.28 -107.88 -50.03
C SER A 389 47.61 -107.74 -48.66
N THR A 390 47.89 -108.67 -47.75
CA THR A 390 47.37 -108.60 -46.37
C THR A 390 47.88 -107.35 -45.65
N ARG A 391 49.17 -107.00 -45.83
CA ARG A 391 49.73 -105.75 -45.29
C ARG A 391 49.09 -104.50 -45.92
N THR A 392 48.85 -104.51 -47.23
CA THR A 392 48.15 -103.42 -47.93
C THR A 392 46.74 -103.28 -47.39
N GLN A 393 46.00 -104.38 -47.21
CA GLN A 393 44.64 -104.41 -46.67
C GLN A 393 44.56 -103.82 -45.26
N SER A 394 45.51 -104.19 -44.39
CA SER A 394 45.60 -103.63 -43.03
C SER A 394 45.95 -102.14 -43.05
N ALA A 395 46.86 -101.70 -43.94
CA ALA A 395 47.21 -100.30 -44.09
C ALA A 395 46.06 -99.46 -44.65
N THR A 396 45.28 -99.99 -45.60
CA THR A 396 44.11 -99.31 -46.15
C THR A 396 42.98 -99.18 -45.14
N GLU A 397 42.77 -100.20 -44.29
CA GLU A 397 41.81 -100.14 -43.17
C GLU A 397 42.20 -99.10 -42.11
N GLN A 398 43.50 -98.99 -41.80
CA GLN A 398 44.01 -97.93 -40.91
C GLN A 398 43.80 -96.54 -41.50
N ILE A 399 44.12 -96.32 -42.79
CA ILE A 399 43.91 -95.03 -43.45
C ILE A 399 42.42 -94.69 -43.52
N HIS A 400 41.55 -95.67 -43.83
CA HIS A 400 40.10 -95.46 -43.83
C HIS A 400 39.60 -95.00 -42.45
N THR A 401 40.09 -95.62 -41.36
CA THR A 401 39.75 -95.21 -39.99
C THR A 401 40.18 -93.75 -39.72
N SER A 402 41.41 -93.38 -40.10
CA SER A 402 41.88 -91.99 -39.96
C SER A 402 41.08 -90.99 -40.81
N ILE A 403 40.64 -91.37 -42.02
CA ILE A 403 39.78 -90.51 -42.86
C ILE A 403 38.41 -90.29 -42.21
N SER A 404 37.81 -91.33 -41.63
CA SER A 404 36.54 -91.19 -40.89
C SER A 404 36.69 -90.25 -39.69
N GLU A 405 37.79 -90.37 -38.92
CA GLU A 405 38.09 -89.46 -37.80
C GLU A 405 38.29 -88.01 -38.26
N ILE A 406 38.97 -87.80 -39.40
CA ILE A 406 39.12 -86.48 -40.02
C ILE A 406 37.77 -85.89 -40.42
N GLN A 407 36.88 -86.69 -41.03
CA GLN A 407 35.54 -86.24 -41.41
C GLN A 407 34.70 -85.83 -40.20
N GLU A 408 34.71 -86.63 -39.14
CA GLU A 408 34.01 -86.32 -37.89
C GLU A 408 34.54 -85.01 -37.29
N THR A 409 35.85 -84.82 -37.28
CA THR A 409 36.50 -83.59 -36.78
C THR A 409 36.13 -82.37 -37.62
N LEU A 410 36.09 -82.49 -38.95
CA LEU A 410 35.71 -81.40 -39.86
C LEU A 410 34.24 -81.00 -39.73
N LEU A 411 33.34 -81.96 -39.52
CA LEU A 411 31.93 -81.69 -39.21
C LEU A 411 31.79 -80.94 -37.88
N GLY A 412 32.53 -81.36 -36.85
CA GLY A 412 32.61 -80.65 -35.58
C GLY A 412 33.12 -79.22 -35.74
N TRP A 413 34.19 -79.03 -36.52
CA TRP A 413 34.76 -77.71 -36.80
C TRP A 413 33.77 -76.80 -37.55
N SER A 414 33.09 -77.31 -38.58
CA SER A 414 32.06 -76.57 -39.31
C SER A 414 30.96 -76.06 -38.37
N LYS A 415 30.49 -76.91 -37.45
CA LYS A 415 29.48 -76.53 -36.45
C LYS A 415 29.98 -75.43 -35.51
N THR A 416 31.22 -75.52 -35.04
CA THR A 416 31.83 -74.47 -34.19
C THR A 416 31.95 -73.15 -34.94
N MET A 417 32.29 -73.15 -36.23
CA MET A 417 32.37 -71.94 -37.04
C MET A 417 31.00 -71.29 -37.25
N GLU A 418 29.94 -72.08 -37.46
CA GLU A 418 28.58 -71.56 -37.58
C GLU A 418 28.12 -70.85 -36.29
N SER A 419 28.36 -71.47 -35.12
CA SER A 419 28.11 -70.81 -33.83
C SER A 419 28.99 -69.56 -33.63
N GLY A 420 30.24 -69.57 -34.11
CA GLY A 420 31.13 -68.41 -34.08
C GLY A 420 30.62 -67.24 -34.92
N LYS A 421 30.05 -67.52 -36.10
CA LYS A 421 29.44 -66.52 -36.97
C LYS A 421 28.21 -65.89 -36.31
N GLU A 422 27.30 -66.70 -35.77
CA GLU A 422 26.13 -66.20 -35.05
C GLU A 422 26.51 -65.32 -33.85
N ALA A 423 27.55 -65.70 -33.10
CA ALA A 423 28.06 -64.92 -31.97
C ALA A 423 28.62 -63.56 -32.43
N ALA A 424 29.37 -63.52 -33.53
CA ALA A 424 29.88 -62.28 -34.10
C ALA A 424 28.74 -61.36 -34.58
N GLU A 425 27.75 -61.89 -35.28
CA GLU A 425 26.57 -61.13 -35.71
C GLU A 425 25.75 -60.59 -34.53
N SER A 426 25.65 -61.35 -33.43
CA SER A 426 25.03 -60.88 -32.19
C SER A 426 25.82 -59.72 -31.56
N CYS A 427 27.15 -59.83 -31.52
CA CYS A 427 28.02 -58.80 -30.97
C CYS A 427 27.94 -57.48 -31.78
N VAL A 428 27.86 -57.56 -33.10
CA VAL A 428 27.61 -56.39 -33.97
C VAL A 428 26.30 -55.69 -33.61
N ARG A 429 25.20 -56.45 -33.44
CA ARG A 429 23.89 -55.88 -33.06
C ARG A 429 23.92 -55.20 -31.68
N GLU A 430 24.55 -55.84 -30.68
CA GLU A 430 24.69 -55.25 -29.34
C GLU A 430 25.54 -53.98 -29.35
N THR A 431 26.59 -53.96 -30.17
CA THR A 431 27.46 -52.78 -30.34
C THR A 431 26.69 -51.63 -30.98
N GLN A 432 25.87 -51.89 -32.01
CA GLN A 432 25.00 -50.87 -32.61
C GLN A 432 23.98 -50.30 -31.61
N GLN A 433 23.34 -51.16 -30.81
CA GLN A 433 22.40 -50.71 -29.79
C GLN A 433 23.08 -49.83 -28.74
N THR A 434 24.31 -50.18 -28.37
CA THR A 434 25.08 -49.40 -27.40
C THR A 434 25.58 -48.08 -28.01
N GLU A 435 25.91 -48.00 -29.31
CA GLU A 435 26.23 -46.74 -30.01
C GLU A 435 25.03 -45.77 -29.98
N ALA A 436 23.81 -46.30 -30.16
CA ALA A 436 22.58 -45.51 -30.08
C ALA A 436 22.36 -44.94 -28.66
N LEU A 437 22.63 -45.73 -27.62
CA LEU A 437 22.57 -45.26 -26.23
C LEU A 437 23.60 -44.16 -25.95
N VAL A 438 24.85 -44.33 -26.40
CA VAL A 438 25.90 -43.30 -26.26
C VAL A 438 25.52 -42.02 -26.99
N THR A 439 24.91 -42.12 -28.17
CA THR A 439 24.41 -40.93 -28.90
C THR A 439 23.31 -40.21 -28.11
N LYS A 440 22.39 -40.95 -27.48
CA LYS A 440 21.37 -40.34 -26.61
C LYS A 440 21.98 -39.64 -25.38
N VAL A 441 23.04 -40.21 -24.79
CA VAL A 441 23.78 -39.56 -23.67
C VAL A 441 24.47 -38.28 -24.16
N TYR A 442 25.06 -38.29 -25.36
CA TYR A 442 25.66 -37.12 -25.98
C TYR A 442 24.65 -35.97 -26.14
N ASP A 443 23.44 -36.27 -26.63
CA ASP A 443 22.38 -35.27 -26.79
C ASP A 443 21.96 -34.67 -25.45
N THR A 444 21.75 -35.50 -24.41
CA THR A 444 21.42 -35.01 -23.05
C THR A 444 22.54 -34.13 -22.46
N ILE A 445 23.81 -34.46 -22.72
CA ILE A 445 24.94 -33.63 -22.28
C ILE A 445 24.93 -32.28 -22.99
N SER A 446 24.56 -32.25 -24.28
CA SER A 446 24.39 -31.00 -25.03
C SER A 446 23.31 -30.12 -24.39
N ASP A 447 22.17 -30.69 -24.02
CA ASP A 447 21.11 -29.96 -23.31
C ASP A 447 21.59 -29.39 -21.96
N ILE A 448 22.41 -30.15 -21.22
CA ILE A 448 23.01 -29.68 -19.96
C ILE A 448 24.00 -28.52 -20.22
N SER A 449 24.74 -28.55 -21.32
CA SER A 449 25.62 -27.45 -21.74
C SER A 449 24.84 -26.14 -21.91
N ASP A 450 23.72 -26.21 -22.63
CA ASP A 450 22.85 -25.07 -22.87
C ASP A 450 22.24 -24.52 -21.57
N LEU A 451 21.79 -25.40 -20.67
CA LEU A 451 21.31 -25.02 -19.34
C LEU A 451 22.41 -24.33 -18.51
N THR A 452 23.64 -24.81 -18.59
CA THR A 452 24.78 -24.23 -17.87
C THR A 452 25.06 -22.81 -18.35
N MET A 453 24.97 -22.56 -19.66
CA MET A 453 25.10 -21.21 -20.23
C MET A 453 23.98 -20.27 -19.78
N GLN A 454 22.74 -20.77 -19.69
CA GLN A 454 21.60 -19.99 -19.16
C GLN A 454 21.78 -19.65 -17.68
N ILE A 455 22.23 -20.60 -16.85
CA ILE A 455 22.51 -20.36 -15.43
C ILE A 455 23.61 -19.30 -15.28
N SER A 456 24.66 -19.34 -16.10
CA SER A 456 25.72 -18.32 -16.09
C SER A 456 25.16 -16.92 -16.35
N THR A 457 24.31 -16.79 -17.37
CA THR A 457 23.66 -15.52 -17.70
C THR A 457 22.75 -15.04 -16.56
N ALA A 458 22.00 -15.95 -15.94
CA ALA A 458 21.13 -15.64 -14.81
C ALA A 458 21.92 -15.20 -13.57
N ALA A 459 23.08 -15.82 -13.29
CA ALA A 459 23.96 -15.43 -12.19
C ALA A 459 24.53 -14.01 -12.39
N GLU A 460 24.94 -13.67 -13.61
CA GLU A 460 25.37 -12.31 -13.95
C GLU A 460 24.25 -11.28 -13.75
N GLN A 461 23.02 -11.59 -14.18
CA GLN A 461 21.86 -10.72 -13.97
C GLN A 461 21.52 -10.56 -12.49
N GLN A 462 21.55 -11.64 -11.71
CA GLN A 462 21.32 -11.58 -10.26
C GLN A 462 22.37 -10.73 -9.55
N ASN A 463 23.62 -10.77 -9.98
CA ASN A 463 24.69 -9.94 -9.43
C ASN A 463 24.38 -8.44 -9.62
N MET A 464 23.94 -8.05 -10.83
CA MET A 464 23.53 -6.67 -11.12
C MET A 464 22.37 -6.20 -10.22
N VAL A 465 21.36 -7.05 -10.03
CA VAL A 465 20.23 -6.75 -9.14
C VAL A 465 20.67 -6.63 -7.68
N SER A 466 21.58 -7.48 -7.21
CA SER A 466 22.13 -7.42 -5.85
C SER A 466 22.85 -6.08 -5.58
N GLN A 467 23.63 -5.60 -6.56
CA GLN A 467 24.27 -4.29 -6.48
C GLN A 467 23.25 -3.15 -6.43
N GLU A 468 22.16 -3.24 -7.20
CA GLU A 468 21.10 -2.24 -7.17
C GLU A 468 20.36 -2.22 -5.83
N ILE A 469 20.10 -3.39 -5.24
CA ILE A 469 19.53 -3.51 -3.89
C ILE A 469 20.44 -2.81 -2.87
N THR A 470 21.74 -3.09 -2.91
CA THR A 470 22.73 -2.45 -2.02
C THR A 470 22.70 -0.92 -2.15
N ARG A 471 22.61 -0.40 -3.39
CA ARG A 471 22.47 1.04 -3.65
C ARG A 471 21.16 1.60 -3.10
N ASN A 472 20.05 0.89 -3.25
CA ASN A 472 18.74 1.30 -2.74
C ASN A 472 18.71 1.33 -1.22
N ILE A 473 19.33 0.37 -0.54
CA ILE A 473 19.49 0.38 0.94
C ILE A 473 20.20 1.65 1.39
N ALA A 474 21.30 2.02 0.72
CA ALA A 474 22.03 3.25 1.04
C ALA A 474 21.17 4.51 0.85
N ASN A 475 20.38 4.57 -0.23
CA ASN A 475 19.48 5.69 -0.50
C ASN A 475 18.36 5.79 0.55
N ILE A 476 17.75 4.67 0.95
CA ILE A 476 16.70 4.66 1.98
C ILE A 476 17.31 5.08 3.31
N ARG A 477 18.50 4.58 3.67
CA ARG A 477 19.19 5.00 4.90
C ARG A 477 19.38 6.52 4.94
N GLN A 478 19.82 7.12 3.84
CA GLN A 478 19.98 8.58 3.74
C GLN A 478 18.63 9.32 3.87
N ALA A 479 17.56 8.77 3.32
CA ALA A 479 16.21 9.33 3.47
C ALA A 479 15.72 9.25 4.92
N SER A 480 15.97 8.13 5.61
CA SER A 480 15.64 7.96 7.04
C SER A 480 16.42 8.96 7.92
N GLU A 481 17.70 9.20 7.65
CA GLU A 481 18.48 10.25 8.33
C GLU A 481 17.89 11.65 8.11
N ASN A 482 17.46 11.96 6.88
CA ASN A 482 16.80 13.22 6.56
C ASN A 482 15.43 13.35 7.26
N ASN A 483 14.67 12.26 7.35
CA ASN A 483 13.39 12.23 8.08
C ASN A 483 13.61 12.51 9.57
N LEU A 484 14.65 11.95 10.18
CA LEU A 484 14.99 12.22 11.57
C LEU A 484 15.37 13.69 11.79
N ALA A 485 16.13 14.29 10.86
CA ALA A 485 16.45 15.71 10.91
C ALA A 485 15.20 16.60 10.78
N GLN A 486 14.27 16.25 9.88
CA GLN A 486 13.01 16.96 9.71
C GLN A 486 12.09 16.81 10.94
N ALA A 487 12.04 15.62 11.54
CA ALA A 487 11.27 15.36 12.75
C ALA A 487 11.68 16.32 13.88
N LYS A 488 12.99 16.54 14.06
CA LYS A 488 13.52 17.53 15.01
C LYS A 488 13.07 18.97 14.69
N GLY A 489 13.06 19.36 13.42
CA GLY A 489 12.55 20.66 13.01
C GLY A 489 11.05 20.86 13.33
N VAL A 490 10.25 19.80 13.18
CA VAL A 490 8.82 19.83 13.54
C VAL A 490 8.65 19.90 15.07
N GLU A 491 9.47 19.19 15.84
CA GLU A 491 9.50 19.27 17.31
C GLU A 491 9.73 20.70 17.80
N ASP A 492 10.77 21.36 17.27
CA ASP A 492 11.10 22.75 17.62
C ASP A 492 9.93 23.69 17.29
N GLN A 493 9.32 23.55 16.11
CA GLN A 493 8.19 24.37 15.69
C GLN A 493 6.93 24.12 16.53
N ALA A 494 6.67 22.86 16.90
CA ALA A 494 5.59 22.51 17.81
C ALA A 494 5.78 23.17 19.19
N GLY A 495 7.03 23.20 19.69
CA GLY A 495 7.41 23.93 20.90
C GLY A 495 7.11 25.43 20.83
N VAL A 496 7.45 26.07 19.71
CA VAL A 496 7.14 27.49 19.47
C VAL A 496 5.63 27.75 19.48
N ILE A 497 4.84 26.92 18.78
CA ILE A 497 3.38 27.05 18.73
C ILE A 497 2.77 26.90 20.13
N LYS A 498 3.25 25.94 20.92
CA LYS A 498 2.80 25.73 22.31
C LYS A 498 3.05 26.97 23.16
N HIS A 499 4.26 27.53 23.08
CA HIS A 499 4.62 28.73 23.82
C HIS A 499 3.78 29.95 23.40
N GLN A 500 3.59 30.15 22.09
CA GLN A 500 2.76 31.25 21.57
C GLN A 500 1.29 31.10 21.98
N SER A 501 0.75 29.88 21.96
CA SER A 501 -0.60 29.59 22.45
C SER A 501 -0.76 29.98 23.92
N HIS A 502 0.15 29.56 24.79
CA HIS A 502 0.12 29.94 26.20
C HIS A 502 0.25 31.46 26.41
N SER A 503 1.09 32.12 25.61
CA SER A 503 1.25 33.59 25.65
C SER A 503 -0.02 34.31 25.20
N LEU A 504 -0.71 33.82 24.17
CA LEU A 504 -2.00 34.37 23.74
C LEU A 504 -3.07 34.18 24.82
N ALA A 505 -3.13 33.00 25.44
CA ALA A 505 -4.04 32.74 26.54
C ALA A 505 -3.77 33.66 27.74
N SER A 506 -2.51 33.88 28.11
CA SER A 506 -2.15 34.74 29.24
C SER A 506 -2.48 36.21 28.99
N LEU A 507 -2.27 36.72 27.76
CA LEU A 507 -2.64 38.09 27.38
C LEU A 507 -4.13 38.37 27.62
N THR A 508 -5.00 37.38 27.45
CA THR A 508 -6.44 37.57 27.69
C THR A 508 -6.79 37.85 29.16
N LEU A 509 -5.93 37.46 30.10
CA LEU A 509 -6.10 37.78 31.53
C LEU A 509 -5.94 39.29 31.79
N SER A 510 -5.09 39.98 31.02
CA SER A 510 -4.89 41.43 31.14
C SER A 510 -6.08 42.25 30.66
N PHE A 511 -6.95 41.67 29.84
CA PHE A 511 -8.16 42.32 29.32
C PHE A 511 -9.44 41.89 30.04
N ARG A 512 -9.33 41.10 31.12
CA ARG A 512 -10.48 40.82 31.98
C ARG A 512 -10.93 42.14 32.62
N VAL A 513 -12.08 42.63 32.18
CA VAL A 513 -12.79 43.72 32.85
C VAL A 513 -13.15 43.19 34.23
N GLY A 514 -12.66 43.84 35.29
CA GLY A 514 -12.92 43.42 36.66
C GLY A 514 -14.42 43.26 36.89
N GLU A 515 -14.84 42.08 37.33
CA GLU A 515 -16.18 41.89 37.87
C GLU A 515 -16.23 42.71 39.16
N GLN A 516 -17.02 43.79 39.15
CA GLN A 516 -17.46 44.47 40.38
C GLN A 516 -18.61 43.72 41.01
#